data_AF-R5NLV5-F1
#
_entry.id   AF-R5NLV5-F1
#
_cell.length_a   1.000
_cell.length_b   1.000
_cell.length_c   1.000
_cell.angle_alpha   90.00
_cell.angle_beta   90.00
_cell.angle_gamma   90.00
#
_symmetry.space_group_name_H-M   'P 1'
#
loop_
_entity.id
_entity.type
_entity.pdbx_description
1 polymer ?
#
loop_
_entity_poly.entity_id
_entity_poly.type
_entity_poly.pdbx_seq_one_letter_code
_entity_poly.pdbx_strand_id
1 'polypeptide(L)'
;MDEESEVIKKKNSGCLIQLLILLLLIIVLFIGGKILYKRLNEKVVDKQSNDGYTIELVAIDNIKWPFGNCKGRLVLKNKDNKVICRQKIEVNNDGTTIDKSNWKVEWKTDRVVVTIKGYDDSEEKIYTLFFSE
;
A
#
# COMPACT_ATOMS: atom_id res chain seq x y z
N MET A 1 -1.13 -42.84 43.48
CA MET A 1 -1.98 -42.72 42.27
C MET A 1 -1.63 -41.44 41.52
N ASP A 2 -0.38 -40.99 41.64
CA ASP A 2 0.01 -39.59 41.38
C ASP A 2 1.06 -39.50 40.27
N GLU A 3 1.93 -40.50 40.16
CA GLU A 3 2.99 -40.62 39.14
C GLU A 3 2.44 -40.77 37.70
N GLU A 4 1.43 -41.62 37.47
CA GLU A 4 0.82 -41.76 36.13
C GLU A 4 0.14 -40.46 35.67
N SER A 5 -0.45 -39.71 36.60
CA SER A 5 -1.14 -38.44 36.30
C SER A 5 -0.17 -37.33 35.88
N GLU A 6 1.03 -37.28 36.47
CA GLU A 6 2.07 -36.32 36.11
C GLU A 6 2.74 -36.66 34.77
N VAL A 7 2.97 -37.94 34.51
CA VAL A 7 3.54 -38.42 33.24
C VAL A 7 2.61 -38.12 32.06
N ILE A 8 1.30 -38.30 32.22
CA ILE A 8 0.30 -37.97 31.18
C ILE A 8 0.23 -36.46 30.93
N LYS A 9 0.25 -35.62 31.99
CA LYS A 9 0.32 -34.16 31.86
C LYS A 9 1.57 -33.72 31.09
N LYS A 10 2.75 -34.23 31.46
CA LYS A 10 4.03 -33.88 30.82
C LYS A 10 4.09 -34.31 29.34
N LYS A 11 3.53 -35.48 29.01
CA LYS A 11 3.45 -36.00 27.64
C LYS A 11 2.52 -35.17 26.74
N ASN A 12 1.42 -34.65 27.28
CA ASN A 12 0.47 -33.81 26.54
C ASN A 12 0.95 -32.35 26.41
N SER A 13 1.66 -31.82 27.41
CA SER A 13 2.21 -30.46 27.37
C SER A 13 3.24 -30.27 26.24
N GLY A 14 4.08 -31.29 25.96
CA GLY A 14 5.02 -31.23 24.84
C GLY A 14 4.34 -31.09 23.47
N CYS A 15 3.25 -31.85 23.24
CA CYS A 15 2.46 -31.79 22.02
C CYS A 15 1.74 -30.43 21.85
N LEU A 16 1.19 -29.89 22.94
CA LEU A 16 0.54 -28.57 22.94
C LEU A 16 1.54 -27.44 22.68
N ILE A 17 2.73 -27.49 23.28
CA ILE A 17 3.80 -26.52 23.03
C ILE A 17 4.24 -26.58 21.57
N GLN A 18 4.41 -27.79 21.02
CA GLN A 18 4.74 -27.98 19.60
C GLN A 18 3.69 -27.37 18.66
N LEU A 19 2.40 -27.57 18.97
CA LEU A 19 1.28 -27.01 18.22
C LEU A 19 1.26 -25.47 18.28
N LEU A 20 1.52 -24.90 19.46
CA LEU A 20 1.59 -23.45 19.65
C LEU A 20 2.76 -22.83 18.86
N ILE A 21 3.92 -23.48 18.84
CA ILE A 21 5.08 -23.04 18.06
C ILE A 21 4.75 -23.08 16.56
N LEU A 22 4.12 -24.16 16.08
CA LEU A 22 3.71 -24.27 14.68
C LEU A 22 2.70 -23.19 14.29
N LEU A 23 1.71 -22.93 15.15
CA LEU A 23 0.72 -21.87 14.95
C LEU A 23 1.37 -20.48 14.90
N LEU A 24 2.30 -20.21 15.82
CA LEU A 24 3.06 -18.96 15.84
C LEU A 24 3.85 -18.78 14.53
N LEU A 25 4.49 -19.84 14.05
CA LEU A 25 5.27 -19.82 12.81
C LEU A 25 4.36 -19.50 11.60
N ILE A 26 3.18 -20.12 11.53
CA ILE A 26 2.18 -19.81 10.51
C ILE A 26 1.76 -18.33 10.58
N ILE A 27 1.45 -17.82 11.78
CA ILE A 27 1.07 -16.40 11.97
C ILE A 27 2.18 -15.47 11.48
N VAL A 28 3.45 -15.75 11.82
CA VAL A 28 4.61 -14.97 11.37
C VAL A 28 4.72 -15.00 9.85
N LEU A 29 4.56 -16.17 9.22
CA LEU A 29 4.57 -16.28 7.75
C LEU A 29 3.42 -15.49 7.10
N PHE A 30 2.21 -15.52 7.68
CA PHE A 30 1.08 -14.75 7.17
C PHE A 30 1.32 -13.24 7.30
N ILE A 31 1.79 -12.77 8.46
CA ILE A 31 2.10 -11.34 8.67
C ILE A 31 3.22 -10.90 7.74
N GLY A 32 4.32 -11.65 7.69
CA GLY A 32 5.46 -11.39 6.81
C GLY A 32 5.06 -11.39 5.34
N GLY A 33 4.27 -12.38 4.92
CA GLY A 33 3.73 -12.50 3.58
C GLY A 33 2.85 -11.30 3.20
N LYS A 34 1.95 -10.84 4.08
CA LYS A 34 1.13 -9.64 3.83
C LYS A 34 1.96 -8.38 3.71
N ILE A 35 2.98 -8.21 4.54
CA ILE A 35 3.89 -7.05 4.48
C ILE A 35 4.69 -7.07 3.18
N LEU A 36 5.23 -8.23 2.80
CA LEU A 36 6.01 -8.41 1.57
C LEU A 36 5.14 -8.19 0.33
N TYR A 37 3.94 -8.79 0.30
CA TYR A 37 2.96 -8.60 -0.78
C TYR A 37 2.65 -7.11 -0.99
N LYS A 38 2.39 -6.38 0.10
CA LYS A 38 2.12 -4.95 0.02
C LYS A 38 3.33 -4.16 -0.52
N ARG A 39 4.56 -4.48 -0.09
CA ARG A 39 5.77 -3.83 -0.61
C ARG A 39 6.01 -4.11 -2.09
N LEU A 40 5.82 -5.36 -2.52
CA LEU A 40 6.06 -5.77 -3.91
C LEU A 40 5.03 -5.18 -4.88
N ASN A 41 3.81 -4.90 -4.40
CA ASN A 41 2.73 -4.36 -5.22
C ASN A 41 2.65 -2.83 -5.22
N GLU A 42 3.43 -2.14 -4.39
CA GLU A 42 3.54 -0.67 -4.38
C GLU A 42 4.74 -0.24 -5.22
N LYS A 43 4.50 0.45 -6.34
CA LYS A 43 5.56 0.99 -7.19
C LYS A 43 5.38 2.49 -7.35
N VAL A 44 6.43 3.26 -7.06
CA VAL A 44 6.47 4.69 -7.43
C VAL A 44 6.63 4.77 -8.94
N VAL A 45 5.63 5.34 -9.60
CA VAL A 45 5.52 5.42 -11.05
C VAL A 45 6.11 6.73 -11.56
N ASP A 46 5.79 7.83 -10.87
CA ASP A 46 6.26 9.15 -11.21
C ASP A 46 6.39 10.02 -9.96
N LYS A 47 7.21 11.06 -10.04
CA LYS A 47 7.41 12.03 -8.97
C LYS A 47 7.66 13.42 -9.55
N GLN A 48 7.05 14.42 -8.93
CA GLN A 48 7.30 15.82 -9.24
C GLN A 48 7.62 16.59 -7.97
N SER A 49 8.48 17.60 -8.07
CA SER A 49 8.85 18.44 -6.92
C SER A 49 8.76 19.91 -7.30
N ASN A 50 8.28 20.73 -6.37
CA ASN A 50 8.25 22.19 -6.49
C ASN A 50 8.43 22.82 -5.11
N ASP A 51 9.27 23.86 -5.02
CA ASP A 51 9.55 24.59 -3.78
C ASP A 51 9.86 23.68 -2.57
N GLY A 52 10.57 22.58 -2.83
CA GLY A 52 10.97 21.59 -1.84
C GLY A 52 9.85 20.66 -1.36
N TYR A 53 8.62 20.80 -1.84
CA TYR A 53 7.60 19.76 -1.71
C TYR A 53 7.74 18.73 -2.83
N THR A 54 7.44 17.47 -2.54
CA THR A 54 7.46 16.39 -3.53
C THR A 54 6.15 15.64 -3.51
N ILE A 55 5.53 15.46 -4.67
CA ILE A 55 4.38 14.58 -4.85
C ILE A 55 4.77 13.35 -5.67
N GLU A 56 4.36 12.18 -5.21
CA GLU A 56 4.63 10.89 -5.83
C GLU A 56 3.32 10.21 -6.23
N LEU A 57 3.28 9.69 -7.45
CA LEU A 57 2.26 8.78 -7.93
C LEU A 57 2.71 7.35 -7.68
N VAL A 58 1.96 6.62 -6.85
CA VAL A 58 2.25 5.24 -6.48
C VAL A 58 1.17 4.33 -7.03
N ALA A 59 1.51 3.39 -7.91
CA ALA A 59 0.62 2.32 -8.31
C ALA A 59 0.53 1.27 -7.21
N ILE A 60 -0.68 0.86 -6.86
CA ILE A 60 -0.99 -0.19 -5.89
C ILE A 60 -1.69 -1.31 -6.66
N ASP A 61 -1.19 -2.53 -6.57
CA ASP A 61 -1.69 -3.69 -7.32
C ASP A 61 -1.24 -3.67 -8.79
N ASN A 62 0.08 -3.75 -8.99
CA ASN A 62 0.73 -3.93 -10.31
C ASN A 62 0.44 -5.31 -10.96
N ILE A 63 -0.59 -6.02 -10.51
CA ILE A 63 -1.03 -7.29 -11.09
C ILE A 63 -1.95 -6.93 -12.26
N LYS A 64 -1.53 -7.31 -13.47
CA LYS A 64 -2.30 -7.12 -14.71
C LYS A 64 -3.60 -7.91 -14.65
N TRP A 65 -4.65 -7.31 -14.09
CA TRP A 65 -6.00 -7.83 -14.21
C TRP A 65 -6.59 -7.29 -15.51
N PRO A 66 -7.15 -8.14 -16.39
CA PRO A 66 -7.41 -7.76 -17.78
C PRO A 66 -8.50 -6.70 -17.94
N PHE A 67 -9.33 -6.42 -16.92
CA PHE A 67 -10.41 -5.43 -17.00
C PHE A 67 -10.70 -4.79 -15.64
N GLY A 68 -10.82 -3.46 -15.58
CA GLY A 68 -11.34 -2.75 -14.40
C GLY A 68 -10.38 -1.75 -13.77
N ASN A 69 -10.75 -1.27 -12.59
CA ASN A 69 -10.07 -0.16 -11.92
C ASN A 69 -8.70 -0.56 -11.36
N CYS A 70 -7.71 0.28 -11.61
CA CYS A 70 -6.40 0.21 -11.01
C CYS A 70 -6.35 1.08 -9.77
N LYS A 71 -5.72 0.58 -8.72
CA LYS A 71 -5.56 1.32 -7.47
C LYS A 71 -4.24 2.06 -7.48
N GLY A 72 -4.26 3.23 -6.89
CA GLY A 72 -3.07 4.03 -6.71
C GLY A 72 -3.12 4.85 -5.45
N ARG A 73 -2.07 5.61 -5.23
CA ARG A 73 -1.99 6.56 -4.14
C ARG A 73 -1.09 7.72 -4.51
N LEU A 74 -1.55 8.92 -4.15
CA LEU A 74 -0.76 10.13 -4.15
C LEU A 74 -0.09 10.27 -2.79
N VAL A 75 1.21 10.52 -2.77
CA VAL A 75 1.97 10.76 -1.55
C VAL A 75 2.62 12.13 -1.66
N LEU A 76 2.20 13.06 -0.80
CA LEU A 76 2.81 14.39 -0.70
C LEU A 76 3.80 14.41 0.47
N LYS A 77 4.99 14.94 0.20
CA LYS A 77 6.10 15.08 1.14
C LYS A 77 6.53 16.53 1.23
N ASN A 78 6.97 16.93 2.42
CA ASN A 78 7.56 18.25 2.65
C ASN A 78 9.07 18.29 2.29
N LYS A 79 9.70 19.43 2.58
CA LYS A 79 11.13 19.71 2.36
C LYS A 79 12.07 18.72 3.05
N ASP A 80 11.66 18.18 4.20
CA ASP A 80 12.43 17.19 4.96
C ASP A 80 12.12 15.75 4.54
N ASN A 81 11.46 15.56 3.38
CA ASN A 81 11.02 14.26 2.87
C ASN A 81 10.03 13.53 3.81
N LYS A 82 9.40 14.26 4.76
CA LYS A 82 8.34 13.74 5.63
C LYS A 82 7.02 13.68 4.86
N VAL A 83 6.35 12.54 4.92
CA VAL A 83 5.03 12.38 4.32
C VAL A 83 4.00 13.21 5.10
N ILE A 84 3.39 14.18 4.43
CA ILE A 84 2.38 15.07 5.01
C ILE A 84 0.96 14.68 4.57
N CYS A 85 0.79 14.08 3.38
CA CYS A 85 -0.50 13.59 2.94
C CYS A 85 -0.40 12.28 2.15
N ARG A 86 -1.40 11.42 2.30
CA ARG A 86 -1.59 10.19 1.52
C ARG A 86 -3.03 10.11 1.06
N GLN A 87 -3.25 10.24 -0.24
CA GLN A 87 -4.57 10.16 -0.85
C GLN A 87 -4.67 8.89 -1.69
N LYS A 88 -5.63 8.01 -1.39
CA LYS A 88 -5.92 6.86 -2.25
C LYS A 88 -6.64 7.32 -3.52
N ILE A 89 -6.31 6.71 -4.64
CA ILE A 89 -6.94 6.99 -5.93
C ILE A 89 -7.32 5.68 -6.62
N GLU A 90 -8.34 5.74 -7.46
CA GLU A 90 -8.74 4.66 -8.36
C GLU A 90 -8.89 5.21 -9.78
N VAL A 91 -8.23 4.54 -10.72
CA VAL A 91 -8.13 4.93 -12.13
C VAL A 91 -8.78 3.84 -12.97
N ASN A 92 -9.77 4.20 -13.78
CA ASN A 92 -10.33 3.27 -14.75
C ASN A 92 -9.42 3.24 -15.98
N ASN A 93 -8.50 2.28 -16.02
CA ASN A 93 -7.43 2.24 -17.01
C ASN A 93 -7.52 1.00 -17.92
N ASP A 94 -8.72 0.43 -18.05
CA ASP A 94 -9.05 -0.70 -18.92
C ASP A 94 -8.02 -1.85 -18.89
N GLY A 95 -7.68 -2.30 -17.68
CA GLY A 95 -6.73 -3.41 -17.48
C GLY A 95 -5.25 -3.06 -17.65
N THR A 96 -4.91 -1.78 -17.86
CA THR A 96 -3.53 -1.28 -17.91
C THR A 96 -3.08 -0.67 -16.59
N THR A 97 -1.80 -0.75 -16.26
CA THR A 97 -1.26 -0.24 -14.98
C THR A 97 -1.20 1.28 -14.98
N ILE A 98 -1.36 1.92 -13.81
CA ILE A 98 -1.16 3.37 -13.66
C ILE A 98 0.25 3.75 -14.10
N ASP A 99 0.35 4.74 -14.97
CA ASP A 99 1.58 5.35 -15.46
C ASP A 99 1.57 6.89 -15.31
N LYS A 100 2.64 7.55 -15.79
CA LYS A 100 2.80 9.01 -15.73
C LYS A 100 1.83 9.79 -16.63
N SER A 101 1.17 9.15 -17.59
CA SER A 101 0.19 9.80 -18.46
C SER A 101 -1.17 9.92 -17.76
N ASN A 102 -1.44 9.06 -16.76
CA ASN A 102 -2.68 9.08 -16.00
C ASN A 102 -2.80 10.26 -15.03
N TRP A 103 -1.78 11.12 -14.88
CA TRP A 103 -1.86 12.28 -13.99
C TRP A 103 -1.32 13.55 -14.59
N LYS A 104 -1.89 14.67 -14.15
CA LYS A 104 -1.39 16.02 -14.37
C LYS A 104 -1.29 16.72 -13.02
N VAL A 105 -0.14 17.34 -12.76
CA VAL A 105 0.14 18.02 -11.50
C VAL A 105 0.20 19.52 -11.73
N GLU A 106 -0.54 20.28 -10.93
CA GLU A 106 -0.53 21.73 -10.93
C GLU A 106 -0.20 22.25 -9.54
N TRP A 107 0.93 22.93 -9.42
CA TRP A 107 1.38 23.54 -8.19
C TRP A 107 0.75 24.91 -7.99
N LYS A 108 0.26 25.17 -6.77
CA LYS A 108 -0.23 26.48 -6.30
C LYS A 108 0.57 26.86 -5.05
N THR A 109 0.36 28.07 -4.55
CA THR A 109 1.11 28.61 -3.41
C THR A 109 0.94 27.79 -2.12
N ASP A 110 -0.26 27.30 -1.86
CA ASP A 110 -0.66 26.63 -0.61
C ASP A 110 -1.01 25.14 -0.80
N ARG A 111 -1.04 24.66 -2.03
CA ARG A 111 -1.54 23.33 -2.38
C ARG A 111 -1.00 22.82 -3.71
N VAL A 112 -1.15 21.52 -3.90
CA VAL A 112 -0.99 20.86 -5.19
C VAL A 112 -2.31 20.27 -5.63
N VAL A 113 -2.68 20.53 -6.89
CA VAL A 113 -3.87 19.98 -7.53
C VAL A 113 -3.41 18.90 -8.49
N VAL A 114 -3.97 17.71 -8.34
CA VAL A 114 -3.67 16.56 -9.19
C VAL A 114 -4.94 16.14 -9.92
N THR A 115 -4.91 16.21 -11.23
CA THR A 115 -5.96 15.64 -12.08
C THR A 115 -5.53 14.25 -12.50
N ILE A 116 -6.39 13.27 -12.24
CA ILE A 116 -6.21 11.88 -12.62
C ILE A 116 -7.15 11.56 -13.78
N LYS A 117 -6.61 10.95 -14.83
CA LYS A 117 -7.34 10.54 -16.03
C LYS A 117 -7.22 9.04 -16.27
N GLY A 118 -8.35 8.42 -16.56
CA GLY A 118 -8.43 7.03 -17.02
C GLY A 118 -8.12 6.89 -18.51
N TYR A 119 -8.29 5.67 -19.04
CA TYR A 119 -8.00 5.34 -20.44
C TYR A 119 -8.88 6.10 -21.44
N ASP A 120 -10.17 6.27 -21.13
CA ASP A 120 -11.17 6.82 -22.04
C ASP A 120 -11.36 8.35 -21.90
N ASP A 121 -10.55 9.02 -21.07
CA ASP A 121 -10.68 10.47 -20.74
C ASP A 121 -12.09 10.93 -20.27
N SER A 122 -13.05 10.01 -20.16
CA SER A 122 -14.47 10.26 -19.84
C SER A 122 -14.70 10.55 -18.36
N GLU A 123 -13.79 10.11 -17.50
CA GLU A 123 -13.77 10.44 -16.07
C GLU A 123 -12.46 11.08 -15.65
N GLU A 124 -12.49 12.39 -15.37
CA GLU A 124 -11.41 13.10 -14.71
C GLU A 124 -11.72 13.25 -13.21
N LYS A 125 -10.77 12.84 -12.36
CA LYS A 125 -10.87 13.01 -10.91
C LYS A 125 -9.83 14.00 -10.43
N ILE A 126 -10.26 15.05 -9.75
CA ILE A 126 -9.38 16.10 -9.23
C ILE A 126 -9.18 15.89 -7.74
N TYR A 127 -7.91 15.82 -7.33
CA TYR A 127 -7.50 15.73 -5.93
C TYR A 127 -6.73 17.00 -5.56
N THR A 128 -7.09 17.60 -4.44
CA THR A 128 -6.39 18.77 -3.90
C THR A 128 -5.69 18.37 -2.60
N LEU A 129 -4.37 18.53 -2.55
CA LEU A 129 -3.56 18.24 -1.38
C LEU A 129 -2.91 19.52 -0.90
N PHE A 130 -3.18 19.92 0.34
CA PHE A 130 -2.64 21.14 0.93
C PHE A 130 -1.24 20.91 1.50
N PHE A 131 -0.39 21.92 1.41
CA PHE A 131 0.86 21.95 2.15
C PHE A 131 0.52 22.19 3.62
N SER A 132 0.73 21.19 4.47
CA SER A 132 0.70 21.45 5.91
C SER A 132 2.03 22.09 6.29
N GLU A 133 1.97 23.24 6.96
CA GLU A 133 3.10 23.78 7.72
C GLU A 133 3.54 22.82 8.83
#